data_AF-A0A0L7QRD7-F1
#
_entry.id   AF-A0A0L7QRD7-F1
#
_cell.length_a   1.000
_cell.length_b   1.000
_cell.length_c   1.000
_cell.angle_alpha   90.00
_cell.angle_beta   90.00
_cell.angle_gamma   90.00
#
_symmetry.space_group_name_H-M   'P 1'
#
loop_
_entity.id
_entity.type
_entity.pdbx_description
1 polymer ?
#
loop_
_entity_poly.entity_id
_entity_poly.type
_entity_poly.pdbx_seq_one_letter_code
_entity_poly.pdbx_strand_id
1 'polypeptide(L)' 'SWQPRSPDQFSLDYFLRGTLKNKVYRETPTTEENMQERICEACATLASGTIRDHMRILWIKLSLISR' A
#
# COMPACT_ATOMS: atom_id res chain seq x y z
N SER A 1 18.30 0.57 -11.06
CA SER A 1 18.29 -0.90 -10.96
C SER A 1 17.57 -1.29 -9.67
N TRP A 2 16.52 -2.11 -9.77
CA TRP A 2 15.74 -2.56 -8.61
C TRP A 2 16.49 -3.70 -7.90
N GLN A 3 16.86 -3.55 -6.62
CA GLN A 3 17.58 -4.60 -5.91
C GLN A 3 16.62 -5.73 -5.49
N PRO A 4 16.96 -7.02 -5.73
CA PRO A 4 16.07 -8.16 -5.50
C PRO A 4 15.57 -8.38 -4.06
N ARG A 5 16.15 -7.70 -3.07
CA ARG A 5 15.81 -7.85 -1.64
C ARG A 5 15.90 -6.54 -0.87
N SER A 6 15.38 -5.46 -1.41
CA SER A 6 15.26 -4.25 -0.60
C SER A 6 14.13 -4.47 0.43
N PRO A 7 14.41 -4.53 1.75
CA PRO A 7 13.38 -4.77 2.76
C PRO A 7 12.31 -3.68 2.77
N ASP A 8 12.67 -2.48 2.31
CA ASP A 8 11.80 -1.32 2.25
C ASP A 8 10.67 -1.48 1.22
N GLN A 9 10.98 -1.98 0.02
CA GLN A 9 9.94 -2.27 -0.98
C GLN A 9 9.03 -3.38 -0.51
N PHE A 10 9.58 -4.45 0.09
CA PHE A 10 8.74 -5.52 0.60
C PHE A 10 7.74 -4.98 1.64
N SER A 11 8.14 -4.00 2.47
CA SER A 11 7.26 -3.41 3.47
C SER A 11 6.15 -2.54 2.87
N LEU A 12 6.46 -1.69 1.89
CA LEU A 12 5.48 -0.82 1.25
C LEU A 12 4.54 -1.61 0.32
N ASP A 13 5.08 -2.52 -0.49
CA ASP A 13 4.29 -3.41 -1.35
C ASP A 13 3.37 -4.30 -0.51
N TYR A 14 3.87 -4.85 0.60
CA TYR A 14 3.06 -5.65 1.52
C TYR A 14 1.95 -4.83 2.17
N PHE A 15 2.25 -3.61 2.63
CA PHE A 15 1.26 -2.70 3.19
C PHE A 15 0.18 -2.32 2.16
N LEU A 16 0.58 -1.93 0.95
CA LEU A 16 -0.34 -1.56 -0.13
C LEU A 16 -1.22 -2.74 -0.52
N ARG A 17 -0.63 -3.91 -0.78
CA ARG A 17 -1.37 -5.11 -1.16
C ARG A 17 -2.32 -5.56 -0.05
N GLY A 18 -1.86 -5.55 1.20
CA GLY A 18 -2.69 -5.88 2.37
C GLY A 18 -3.87 -4.92 2.53
N THR A 19 -3.63 -3.62 2.38
CA THR A 19 -4.65 -2.59 2.54
C THR A 19 -5.67 -2.59 1.40
N LEU A 20 -5.19 -2.73 0.16
CA LEU A 20 -6.06 -2.87 -1.02
C LEU A 20 -6.95 -4.10 -0.89
N LYS A 21 -6.38 -5.25 -0.51
CA LYS A 21 -7.16 -6.47 -0.29
C LYS A 21 -8.22 -6.26 0.79
N ASN A 22 -7.86 -5.62 1.90
CA ASN A 22 -8.81 -5.38 3.00
C ASN A 22 -9.95 -4.44 2.58
N LYS A 23 -9.68 -3.39 1.78
CA LYS A 23 -10.72 -2.46 1.29
C LYS A 23 -11.61 -3.08 0.20
N VAL A 24 -11.00 -3.71 -0.80
CA VAL A 24 -11.69 -4.26 -1.98
C VAL A 24 -12.50 -5.52 -1.62
N TYR A 25 -12.06 -6.30 -0.64
CA TYR A 25 -12.77 -7.51 -0.19
C TYR A 25 -13.49 -7.34 1.15
N ARG A 26 -13.64 -6.11 1.66
CA ARG A 26 -14.41 -5.83 2.89
C ARG A 26 -15.86 -6.33 2.80
N GLU A 27 -16.39 -6.35 1.59
CA GLU A 27 -17.77 -6.75 1.28
C GLU A 27 -17.70 -7.75 0.14
N THR A 28 -18.62 -8.71 0.13
CA THR A 28 -18.66 -9.76 -0.89
C THR A 28 -18.81 -9.12 -2.27
N PRO A 29 -17.90 -9.41 -3.21
CA PRO A 29 -17.99 -8.85 -4.54
C PRO A 29 -19.20 -9.42 -5.30
N THR A 30 -19.95 -8.53 -5.93
CA THR A 30 -21.21 -8.83 -6.61
C THR A 30 -21.08 -8.81 -8.14
N THR A 31 -20.36 -7.84 -8.70
CA THR A 31 -20.08 -7.75 -10.15
C THR A 31 -18.65 -7.28 -10.42
N GLU A 32 -18.21 -7.41 -11.67
CA GLU A 32 -16.89 -6.93 -12.10
C GLU A 32 -16.77 -5.42 -12.01
N GLU A 33 -17.81 -4.68 -12.41
CA GLU A 33 -17.85 -3.21 -12.36
C GLU A 33 -17.74 -2.71 -10.92
N ASN A 34 -18.44 -3.36 -9.98
CA ASN A 34 -18.34 -3.06 -8.55
C ASN A 34 -16.90 -3.25 -8.05
N MET A 35 -16.23 -4.33 -8.48
CA MET A 35 -14.83 -4.57 -8.12
C MET A 35 -13.90 -3.49 -8.67
N GLN A 36 -14.09 -3.09 -9.92
CA GLN A 36 -13.28 -2.04 -10.56
C GLN A 36 -13.46 -0.70 -9.84
N GLU A 37 -14.70 -0.32 -9.52
CA GLU A 37 -15.02 0.91 -8.78
C GLU A 37 -14.34 0.90 -7.39
N ARG A 38 -14.46 -0.20 -6.65
CA ARG A 38 -13.86 -0.33 -5.32
C ARG A 38 -12.34 -0.30 -5.33
N ILE A 39 -11.69 -0.83 -6.37
CA ILE A 39 -10.24 -0.72 -6.56
C ILE A 39 -9.87 0.75 -6.77
N CYS A 40 -10.58 1.47 -7.65
CA CYS A 40 -10.37 2.89 -7.90
C CYS A 40 -10.55 3.73 -6.63
N GLU A 41 -11.63 3.52 -5.88
CA GLU A 41 -11.89 4.22 -4.62
C GLU A 41 -10.83 3.92 -3.54
N ALA A 42 -10.43 2.64 -3.42
CA ALA A 42 -9.39 2.23 -2.49
C ALA A 42 -8.06 2.94 -2.81
N CYS A 43 -7.69 2.99 -4.09
CA CYS A 43 -6.52 3.72 -4.58
C CYS A 43 -6.61 5.23 -4.33
N ALA A 44 -7.75 5.86 -4.63
CA ALA A 44 -7.96 7.29 -4.39
C ALA A 44 -7.84 7.64 -2.89
N THR A 45 -8.37 6.78 -2.02
CA THR A 45 -8.27 6.94 -0.56
C THR A 45 -6.85 6.68 -0.03
N LEU A 46 -6.05 5.86 -0.72
CA LEU A 46 -4.65 5.62 -0.35
C LEU A 46 -3.73 6.76 -0.81
N ALA A 47 -4.05 7.37 -1.95
CA ALA A 47 -3.33 8.50 -2.51
C ALA A 47 -3.44 9.77 -1.65
N SER A 48 -4.49 9.92 -0.82
CA SER A 48 -4.80 11.16 -0.10
C SER A 48 -3.91 11.51 1.10
N GLY A 49 -2.74 10.87 1.27
CA GLY A 49 -1.74 11.25 2.28
C GLY A 49 -1.02 10.07 2.91
N THR A 50 -1.71 8.92 2.98
CA THR A 50 -1.25 7.70 3.65
C THR A 50 0.11 7.20 3.14
N ILE A 51 0.33 7.23 1.82
CA ILE A 51 1.60 6.77 1.22
C ILE A 51 2.77 7.66 1.64
N ARG A 52 2.54 8.98 1.73
CA ARG A 52 3.57 9.96 2.10
C ARG A 52 4.01 9.80 3.55
N ASP A 53 3.05 9.60 4.44
CA ASP A 53 3.32 9.40 5.87
C ASP A 53 4.03 8.07 6.13
N HIS A 54 3.61 7.00 5.44
CA HIS A 54 4.31 5.72 5.52
C HIS A 54 5.74 5.79 4.98
N MET A 55 5.95 6.47 3.85
CA MET A 55 7.29 6.68 3.29
C MET A 55 8.18 7.47 4.25
N ARG A 56 7.63 8.47 4.94
CA ARG A 56 8.35 9.25 5.96
C ARG A 56 8.77 8.39 7.16
N ILE A 57 7.87 7.53 7.66
CA ILE A 57 8.18 6.61 8.77
C ILE A 57 9.24 5.59 8.36
N LEU A 58 9.13 5.04 7.14
CA LEU A 58 10.12 4.12 6.57
C LEU A 58 11.49 4.78 6.48
N TRP A 59 11.55 6.02 5.98
CA TRP A 59 12.79 6.79 5.88
C TRP A 59 13.44 7.04 7.25
N ILE A 60 12.64 7.38 8.27
CA ILE A 60 13.13 7.50 9.66
C ILE A 60 13.69 6.16 10.16
N LYS A 61 12.97 5.05 9.96
CA LYS A 61 13.45 3.72 10.38
C LYS A 61 14.75 3.32 9.68
N LEU A 62 14.89 3.61 8.39
CA LEU A 62 16.12 3.37 7.64
C LEU A 62 17.29 4.19 8.21
N SER A 63 17.07 5.47 8.54
CA SER A 63 18.09 6.31 9.16
C SER A 63 18.53 5.84 10.56
N LEU A 64 17.67 5.11 11.27
CA LEU A 64 17.95 4.53 12.59
C LEU A 64 18.67 3.18 12.48
N ILE A 65 18.38 2.39 11.45
CA ILE A 65 19.02 1.08 11.20
C ILE A 65 20.43 1.24 10.63
N SER A 66 20.72 2.38 10.00
CA SER A 66 22.04 2.69 9.43
C SER A 66 23.00 3.40 10.41
N ARG A 67 22.69 3.47 11.72
CA ARG A 67 23.57 3.99 12.77
C ARG A 67 24.17 2.88 13.63
#